data_AF-A0A9P5LV76-F1
#
_entry.id   AF-A0A9P5LV76-F1
#
_cell.length_a   1.000
_cell.length_b   1.000
_cell.length_c   1.000
_cell.angle_alpha   90.00
_cell.angle_beta   90.00
_cell.angle_gamma   90.00
#
_symmetry.space_group_name_H-M   'P 1'
#
loop_
_entity.id
_entity.type
_entity.pdbx_description
1 polymer ?
#
loop_
_entity_poly.entity_id
_entity_poly.type
_entity_poly.pdbx_seq_one_letter_code
_entity_poly.pdbx_strand_id
1 'polypeptide(L)'
;MPFFIEAIKNDLLPDNLNERLNHASELWPGDPRSAIDWFLEGGNVPTETITAMTFVRSLLFYLDDEEYVCGQLLTLLSSYTLEGLALLLFPRSLLDQKVTATPASFPYNWTTTNLTIDKLEEVRAEFLDNHSLIVLLILLRENKFSINGRPQQIADCILTAMIGDDLEIGSPELLVYVKKYFPDLQDAEFSAVIGIIKTLKILSSIVEDPEDVVNLYNSNYHSVRSITAQSKSNFKNALVTAGTSVENTLKIYDHAERVDCWNEQL
;
A
#
# COMPACT_ATOMS: atom_id res chain seq x y z
N MET A 1 -19.32 -7.38 -17.88
CA MET A 1 -18.19 -6.78 -17.12
C MET A 1 -18.30 -7.38 -15.74
N PRO A 2 -17.28 -8.07 -15.22
CA PRO A 2 -17.45 -8.79 -13.99
C PRO A 2 -17.73 -7.84 -12.83
N PHE A 3 -18.86 -8.03 -12.17
CA PHE A 3 -19.04 -7.64 -10.77
C PHE A 3 -17.98 -8.33 -9.91
N PHE A 4 -17.75 -7.85 -8.68
CA PHE A 4 -16.78 -8.49 -7.79
C PHE A 4 -17.04 -10.01 -7.62
N ILE A 5 -18.31 -10.43 -7.57
CA ILE A 5 -18.72 -11.85 -7.53
C ILE A 5 -18.21 -12.61 -8.76
N GLU A 6 -18.40 -12.04 -9.95
CA GLU A 6 -17.96 -12.63 -11.22
C GLU A 6 -16.45 -12.64 -11.39
N ALA A 7 -15.72 -11.75 -10.71
CA ALA A 7 -14.26 -11.66 -10.78
C ALA A 7 -13.56 -12.75 -9.95
N ILE A 8 -14.21 -13.20 -8.88
CA ILE A 8 -13.63 -14.14 -7.92
C ILE A 8 -13.75 -15.60 -8.40
N LYS A 9 -14.76 -15.91 -9.21
CA LYS A 9 -15.05 -17.20 -9.91
C LYS A 9 -14.84 -18.50 -9.09
N ASN A 10 -15.17 -19.62 -9.75
CA ASN A 10 -15.40 -20.92 -9.12
C ASN A 10 -14.21 -21.53 -8.37
N ASP A 11 -12.98 -21.05 -8.59
CA ASP A 11 -11.79 -21.57 -7.90
C ASP A 11 -11.80 -21.20 -6.40
N LEU A 12 -12.44 -20.08 -6.02
CA LEU A 12 -12.57 -19.62 -4.63
C LEU A 12 -14.00 -19.66 -4.10
N LEU A 13 -14.99 -19.79 -5.00
CA LEU A 13 -16.42 -19.85 -4.70
C LEU A 13 -17.06 -21.06 -5.40
N PRO A 14 -17.06 -22.26 -4.78
CA PRO A 14 -17.87 -23.37 -5.27
C PRO A 14 -19.34 -22.98 -5.43
N ASP A 15 -20.07 -23.67 -6.32
CA ASP A 15 -21.40 -23.27 -6.80
C ASP A 15 -22.39 -22.89 -5.69
N ASN A 16 -22.39 -23.64 -4.57
CA ASN A 16 -23.24 -23.39 -3.41
C ASN A 16 -22.92 -22.07 -2.68
N LEU A 17 -21.64 -21.68 -2.62
CA LEU A 17 -21.21 -20.40 -2.04
C LEU A 17 -21.47 -19.25 -3.01
N ASN A 18 -21.33 -19.48 -4.31
CA ASN A 18 -21.68 -18.50 -5.32
C ASN A 18 -23.19 -18.16 -5.27
N GLU A 19 -24.07 -19.17 -5.25
CA GLU A 19 -25.52 -18.95 -5.09
C GLU A 19 -25.84 -18.16 -3.82
N ARG A 20 -25.18 -18.49 -2.71
CA ARG A 20 -25.38 -17.80 -1.43
C ARG A 20 -24.91 -16.34 -1.48
N LEU A 21 -23.78 -16.05 -2.12
CA LEU A 21 -23.28 -14.68 -2.25
C LEU A 21 -24.19 -13.84 -3.17
N ASN A 22 -24.70 -14.42 -4.25
CA ASN A 22 -25.70 -13.77 -5.10
C ASN A 22 -26.98 -13.47 -4.31
N HIS A 23 -27.46 -14.42 -3.51
CA HIS A 23 -28.61 -14.19 -2.64
C HIS A 23 -28.35 -13.07 -1.62
N ALA A 24 -27.15 -13.00 -1.03
CA ALA A 24 -26.78 -11.91 -0.14
C ALA A 24 -26.81 -10.54 -0.85
N SER A 25 -26.31 -10.48 -2.08
CA SER A 25 -26.35 -9.25 -2.90
C SER A 25 -27.78 -8.81 -3.23
N GLU A 26 -28.69 -9.75 -3.46
CA GLU A 26 -30.13 -9.46 -3.64
C GLU A 26 -30.80 -8.91 -2.36
N LEU A 27 -30.37 -9.37 -1.19
CA LEU A 27 -30.86 -8.88 0.11
C LEU A 27 -30.35 -7.48 0.45
N TRP A 28 -29.17 -7.12 -0.04
CA TRP A 28 -28.47 -5.86 0.25
C TRP A 28 -28.14 -5.09 -1.04
N PRO A 29 -29.16 -4.63 -1.80
CA PRO A 29 -28.94 -3.97 -3.08
C PRO A 29 -28.20 -2.65 -2.91
N GLY A 30 -27.05 -2.51 -3.58
CA GLY A 30 -26.19 -1.33 -3.50
C GLY A 30 -25.37 -1.23 -2.21
N ASP A 31 -25.32 -2.30 -1.41
CA ASP A 31 -24.47 -2.40 -0.21
C ASP A 31 -23.68 -3.74 -0.24
N PRO A 32 -22.65 -3.83 -1.09
CA PRO A 32 -21.89 -5.05 -1.30
C PRO A 32 -21.08 -5.46 -0.06
N ARG A 33 -20.68 -4.51 0.81
CA ARG A 33 -19.99 -4.83 2.06
C ARG A 33 -20.90 -5.53 3.05
N SER A 34 -22.15 -5.06 3.22
CA SER A 34 -23.14 -5.77 4.05
C SER A 34 -23.53 -7.13 3.46
N ALA A 35 -23.59 -7.25 2.12
CA ALA A 35 -23.79 -8.54 1.47
C ALA A 35 -22.67 -9.54 1.79
N ILE A 36 -21.41 -9.09 1.79
CA ILE A 36 -20.26 -9.91 2.19
C ILE A 36 -20.33 -10.30 3.67
N ASP A 37 -20.65 -9.36 4.57
CA ASP A 37 -20.76 -9.64 6.00
C ASP A 37 -21.82 -10.72 6.26
N TRP A 38 -23.00 -10.59 5.63
CA TRP A 38 -24.06 -11.61 5.70
C TRP A 38 -23.61 -12.96 5.11
N PHE A 39 -22.86 -12.95 4.00
CA PHE A 39 -22.30 -14.16 3.41
C PHE A 39 -21.29 -14.85 4.34
N LEU A 40 -20.51 -14.11 5.12
CA LEU A 40 -19.54 -14.70 6.04
C LEU A 40 -20.19 -15.25 7.32
N GLU A 41 -21.28 -14.65 7.79
CA GLU A 41 -21.94 -15.02 9.06
C GLU A 41 -22.59 -16.41 9.07
N GLY A 42 -23.21 -16.84 7.98
CA GLY A 42 -23.96 -18.11 7.92
C GLY A 42 -23.11 -19.40 7.89
N GLY A 43 -21.82 -19.33 8.23
CA GLY A 43 -20.96 -20.50 8.51
C GLY A 43 -20.62 -21.37 7.29
N ASN A 44 -19.79 -22.40 7.52
CA ASN A 44 -19.33 -23.38 6.52
C ASN A 44 -18.63 -22.77 5.28
N VAL A 45 -17.99 -21.61 5.45
CA VAL A 45 -17.16 -20.99 4.41
C VAL A 45 -15.70 -21.41 4.62
N PRO A 46 -15.00 -21.95 3.60
CA PRO A 46 -13.58 -22.29 3.69
C PRO A 46 -12.72 -21.09 4.07
N THR A 47 -11.63 -21.32 4.82
CA THR A 47 -10.73 -20.24 5.27
C THR A 47 -10.21 -19.39 4.11
N GLU A 48 -9.83 -20.01 2.98
CA GLU A 48 -9.34 -19.31 1.80
C GLU A 48 -10.41 -18.36 1.21
N THR A 49 -11.66 -18.79 1.18
CA THR A 49 -12.79 -17.95 0.75
C THR A 49 -13.05 -16.82 1.75
N ILE A 50 -12.94 -17.06 3.06
CA ILE A 50 -13.04 -16.01 4.09
C ILE A 50 -11.97 -14.94 3.87
N THR A 51 -10.72 -15.35 3.66
CA THR A 51 -9.60 -14.44 3.40
C THR A 51 -9.85 -13.62 2.13
N ALA A 52 -10.27 -14.27 1.04
CA ALA A 52 -10.58 -13.59 -0.22
C ALA A 52 -11.73 -12.58 -0.07
N MET A 53 -12.84 -12.96 0.59
CA MET A 53 -13.98 -12.06 0.81
C MET A 53 -13.62 -10.90 1.74
N THR A 54 -12.80 -11.14 2.77
CA THR A 54 -12.33 -10.08 3.66
C THR A 54 -11.49 -9.06 2.89
N PHE A 55 -10.60 -9.54 2.01
CA PHE A 55 -9.83 -8.66 1.11
C PHE A 55 -10.74 -7.85 0.19
N VAL A 56 -11.74 -8.50 -0.44
CA VAL A 56 -12.68 -7.83 -1.36
C VAL A 56 -13.50 -6.77 -0.64
N ARG A 57 -13.97 -7.06 0.58
CA ARG A 57 -14.67 -6.09 1.43
C ARG A 57 -13.80 -4.88 1.76
N SER A 58 -12.53 -5.08 2.08
CA SER A 58 -11.58 -3.98 2.29
C SER A 58 -11.34 -3.19 1.00
N LEU A 59 -11.26 -3.85 -0.15
CA LEU A 59 -11.11 -3.17 -1.44
C LEU A 59 -12.34 -2.31 -1.77
N LEU A 60 -13.55 -2.81 -1.52
CA LEU A 60 -14.80 -2.06 -1.69
C LEU A 60 -14.86 -0.81 -0.79
N PHE A 61 -14.28 -0.86 0.41
CA PHE A 61 -14.19 0.32 1.28
C PHE A 61 -13.40 1.46 0.63
N TYR A 62 -12.23 1.17 0.04
CA TYR A 62 -11.44 2.18 -0.68
C TYR A 62 -12.15 2.73 -1.92
N LEU A 63 -13.04 1.93 -2.52
CA LEU A 63 -13.70 2.23 -3.79
C LEU A 63 -15.14 2.78 -3.61
N ASP A 64 -15.54 3.16 -2.39
CA ASP A 64 -16.90 3.63 -2.09
C ASP A 64 -18.00 2.68 -2.61
N ASP A 65 -17.83 1.37 -2.41
CA ASP A 65 -18.77 0.33 -2.84
C ASP A 65 -18.97 0.19 -4.35
N GLU A 66 -18.08 0.75 -5.18
CA GLU A 66 -18.13 0.60 -6.64
C GLU A 66 -17.79 -0.83 -7.10
N GLU A 67 -18.79 -1.71 -7.11
CA GLU A 67 -18.66 -3.15 -7.37
C GLU A 67 -17.98 -3.50 -8.70
N TYR A 68 -18.25 -2.73 -9.75
CA TYR A 68 -17.66 -2.94 -11.06
C TYR A 68 -16.17 -2.62 -11.08
N VAL A 69 -15.77 -1.54 -10.39
CA VAL A 69 -14.37 -1.14 -10.28
C VAL A 69 -13.61 -2.17 -9.46
N CYS A 70 -14.20 -2.61 -8.35
CA CYS A 70 -13.66 -3.67 -7.52
C CYS A 70 -13.46 -4.95 -8.34
N GLY A 71 -14.47 -5.39 -9.10
CA GLY A 71 -14.38 -6.54 -9.98
C GLY A 71 -13.24 -6.44 -10.99
N GLN A 72 -13.04 -5.28 -11.62
CA GLN A 72 -11.94 -5.07 -12.56
C GLN A 72 -10.57 -5.15 -11.88
N LEU A 73 -10.38 -4.46 -10.76
CA LEU A 73 -9.11 -4.51 -10.03
C LEU A 73 -8.77 -5.93 -9.61
N LEU A 74 -9.76 -6.71 -9.14
CA LEU A 74 -9.59 -8.12 -8.80
C LEU A 74 -9.06 -8.96 -9.97
N THR A 75 -9.46 -8.68 -11.21
CA THR A 75 -8.91 -9.40 -12.39
C THR A 75 -7.47 -9.05 -12.74
N LEU A 76 -6.96 -7.92 -12.25
CA LEU A 76 -5.58 -7.47 -12.49
C LEU A 76 -4.60 -7.97 -11.42
N LEU A 77 -5.12 -8.45 -10.29
CA LEU A 77 -4.35 -8.97 -9.18
C LEU A 77 -3.86 -10.39 -9.48
N SER A 78 -2.62 -10.67 -9.11
CA SER A 78 -2.06 -12.04 -9.10
C SER A 78 -2.51 -12.84 -7.89
N SER A 79 -2.89 -12.17 -6.80
CA SER A 79 -3.39 -12.77 -5.56
C SER A 79 -4.23 -11.76 -4.78
N TYR A 80 -5.21 -12.24 -4.00
CA TYR A 80 -6.10 -11.41 -3.18
C TYR A 80 -5.47 -11.11 -1.81
N THR A 81 -4.37 -10.39 -1.84
CA THR A 81 -3.59 -9.99 -0.65
C THR A 81 -3.25 -8.51 -0.71
N LEU A 82 -2.95 -7.91 0.45
CA LEU A 82 -2.48 -6.51 0.51
C LEU A 82 -1.18 -6.30 -0.28
N GLU A 83 -0.29 -7.30 -0.29
CA GLU A 83 0.95 -7.26 -1.09
C GLU A 83 0.64 -7.24 -2.59
N GLY A 84 -0.29 -8.10 -3.04
CA GLY A 84 -0.75 -8.12 -4.43
C GLY A 84 -1.37 -6.79 -4.85
N LEU A 85 -2.16 -6.17 -3.96
CA LEU A 85 -2.75 -4.85 -4.22
C LEU A 85 -1.70 -3.75 -4.26
N ALA A 86 -0.76 -3.73 -3.32
CA ALA A 86 0.33 -2.77 -3.30
C ALA A 86 1.21 -2.85 -4.56
N LEU A 87 1.51 -4.07 -5.04
CA LEU A 87 2.23 -4.30 -6.31
C LEU A 87 1.43 -3.87 -7.54
N LEU A 88 0.10 -3.81 -7.46
CA LEU A 88 -0.73 -3.28 -8.54
C LEU A 88 -0.77 -1.75 -8.49
N LEU A 89 -0.97 -1.17 -7.30
CA LEU A 89 -1.09 0.28 -7.10
C LEU A 89 0.22 1.03 -7.33
N PHE A 90 1.35 0.38 -7.06
CA PHE A 90 2.69 0.96 -7.12
C PHE A 90 3.68 0.04 -7.89
N PRO A 91 4.57 0.61 -8.72
CA PRO A 91 4.69 2.03 -9.08
C PRO A 91 3.47 2.53 -9.87
N ARG A 92 3.16 3.83 -9.80
CA ARG A 92 1.89 4.39 -10.35
C ARG A 92 1.67 4.01 -11.81
N SER A 93 2.77 4.07 -12.57
CA SER A 93 2.82 3.73 -13.98
C SER A 93 2.28 2.34 -14.34
N LEU A 94 2.33 1.36 -13.44
CA LEU A 94 1.89 -0.01 -13.74
C LEU A 94 0.38 -0.08 -13.94
N LEU A 95 -0.40 0.37 -12.96
CA LEU A 95 -1.86 0.39 -13.07
C LEU A 95 -2.31 1.39 -14.13
N ASP A 96 -1.67 2.57 -14.21
CA ASP A 96 -2.01 3.58 -15.22
C ASP A 96 -1.83 3.02 -16.64
N GLN A 97 -0.75 2.26 -16.91
CA GLN A 97 -0.56 1.58 -18.19
C GLN A 97 -1.60 0.50 -18.42
N LYS A 98 -1.94 -0.32 -17.41
CA LYS A 98 -2.96 -1.38 -17.56
C LYS A 98 -4.35 -0.80 -17.86
N VAL A 99 -4.69 0.33 -17.23
CA VAL A 99 -5.94 1.04 -17.46
C VAL A 99 -5.96 1.71 -18.84
N THR A 100 -4.85 2.33 -19.27
CA THR A 100 -4.77 3.03 -20.57
C THR A 100 -4.57 2.12 -21.78
N ALA A 101 -3.89 0.97 -21.63
CA ALA A 101 -3.62 0.01 -22.70
C ALA A 101 -4.81 -0.89 -23.04
N THR A 102 -5.90 -0.81 -22.27
CA THR A 102 -7.11 -1.63 -22.46
C THR A 102 -8.34 -0.81 -22.90
N PRO A 103 -8.29 0.09 -23.93
CA PRO A 103 -9.41 1.01 -24.20
C PRO A 103 -10.70 0.36 -24.73
N ALA A 104 -10.64 -0.87 -25.26
CA ALA A 104 -11.79 -1.54 -25.88
C ALA A 104 -12.47 -2.61 -24.98
N SER A 105 -11.83 -3.00 -23.87
CA SER A 105 -12.32 -4.08 -22.99
C SER A 105 -12.28 -3.74 -21.49
N PHE A 106 -11.79 -2.55 -21.12
CA PHE A 106 -12.11 -1.90 -19.83
C PHE A 106 -13.34 -1.03 -20.08
N PRO A 107 -14.40 -1.06 -19.24
CA PRO A 107 -15.64 -0.42 -19.61
C PRO A 107 -15.44 1.08 -19.49
N TYR A 108 -15.55 1.72 -20.65
CA TYR A 108 -15.97 3.09 -20.81
C TYR A 108 -15.00 4.16 -20.30
N ASN A 109 -15.04 5.26 -21.03
CA ASN A 109 -14.64 6.59 -20.57
C ASN A 109 -14.88 6.76 -19.05
N TRP A 110 -13.88 7.28 -18.32
CA TRP A 110 -13.96 7.73 -16.93
C TRP A 110 -15.15 8.65 -16.60
N THR A 111 -15.97 9.02 -17.59
CA THR A 111 -17.25 9.70 -17.41
C THR A 111 -18.43 8.82 -16.99
N THR A 112 -18.35 7.48 -17.04
CA THR A 112 -19.51 6.59 -16.72
C THR A 112 -19.32 5.66 -15.52
N THR A 113 -18.09 5.49 -15.07
CA THR A 113 -17.75 4.93 -13.74
C THR A 113 -17.25 6.10 -12.89
N ASN A 114 -17.52 6.13 -11.58
CA ASN A 114 -17.00 7.20 -10.71
C ASN A 114 -15.48 7.10 -10.46
N LEU A 115 -14.80 6.11 -11.06
CA LEU A 115 -13.35 5.95 -10.94
C LEU A 115 -12.62 6.93 -11.86
N THR A 116 -12.41 8.13 -11.35
CA THR A 116 -11.53 9.14 -11.95
C THR A 116 -10.07 8.87 -11.61
N ILE A 117 -9.13 9.52 -12.31
CA ILE A 117 -7.72 9.56 -11.86
C ILE A 117 -7.67 10.04 -10.41
N ASP A 118 -8.40 11.11 -10.08
CA ASP A 118 -8.42 11.68 -8.73
C ASP A 118 -8.84 10.66 -7.69
N LYS A 119 -9.88 9.85 -7.98
CA LYS A 119 -10.30 8.77 -7.07
C LYS A 119 -9.25 7.68 -6.92
N LEU A 120 -8.54 7.34 -7.99
CA LEU A 120 -7.43 6.37 -7.90
C LEU A 120 -6.26 6.92 -7.09
N GLU A 121 -5.98 8.22 -7.20
CA GLU A 121 -4.98 8.91 -6.38
C GLU A 121 -5.40 8.95 -4.90
N GLU A 122 -6.67 9.20 -4.60
CA GLU A 122 -7.22 9.07 -3.23
C GLU A 122 -7.02 7.65 -2.68
N VAL A 123 -7.36 6.61 -3.46
CA VAL A 123 -7.17 5.20 -3.07
C VAL A 123 -5.69 4.91 -2.79
N ARG A 124 -4.78 5.39 -3.64
CA ARG A 124 -3.33 5.21 -3.44
C ARG A 124 -2.85 5.88 -2.16
N ALA A 125 -3.26 7.13 -1.93
CA ALA A 125 -2.88 7.88 -0.74
C ALA A 125 -3.42 7.22 0.53
N GLU A 126 -4.70 6.84 0.54
CA GLU A 126 -5.33 6.17 1.69
C GLU A 126 -4.72 4.78 1.95
N PHE A 127 -4.42 4.02 0.90
CA PHE A 127 -3.74 2.74 1.03
C PHE A 127 -2.32 2.91 1.59
N LEU A 128 -1.58 3.93 1.15
CA LEU A 128 -0.25 4.23 1.69
C LEU A 128 -0.33 4.59 3.18
N ASP A 129 -1.29 5.41 3.59
CA ASP A 129 -1.47 5.79 4.99
C ASP A 129 -1.79 4.56 5.86
N ASN A 130 -2.69 3.69 5.41
CA ASN A 130 -3.11 2.50 6.15
C ASN A 130 -2.06 1.38 6.13
N HIS A 131 -1.26 1.26 5.07
CA HIS A 131 -0.40 0.11 4.81
C HIS A 131 1.04 0.48 4.45
N SER A 132 1.54 1.61 4.97
CA SER A 132 2.88 2.14 4.67
C SER A 132 4.01 1.11 4.77
N LEU A 133 4.00 0.24 5.79
CA LEU A 133 5.03 -0.79 5.95
C LEU A 133 5.07 -1.80 4.79
N ILE A 134 3.91 -2.21 4.28
CA ILE A 134 3.80 -3.14 3.15
C ILE A 134 4.37 -2.49 1.89
N VAL A 135 4.03 -1.22 1.67
CA VAL A 135 4.55 -0.46 0.51
C VAL A 135 6.07 -0.28 0.62
N LEU A 136 6.58 0.07 1.79
CA LEU A 136 8.03 0.19 2.03
C LEU A 136 8.77 -1.14 1.79
N LEU A 137 8.18 -2.27 2.23
CA LEU A 137 8.74 -3.60 2.00
C LEU A 137 8.84 -3.94 0.51
N ILE A 138 7.80 -3.62 -0.26
CA ILE A 138 7.79 -3.83 -1.71
C ILE A 138 8.86 -3.00 -2.40
N LEU A 139 8.94 -1.70 -2.11
CA LEU A 139 9.97 -0.82 -2.66
C LEU A 139 11.39 -1.29 -2.32
N LEU A 140 11.58 -1.81 -1.11
CA LEU A 140 12.84 -2.40 -0.67
C LEU A 140 13.19 -3.66 -1.48
N ARG A 141 12.23 -4.57 -1.68
CA ARG A 141 12.41 -5.81 -2.47
C ARG A 141 12.64 -5.54 -3.96
N GLU A 142 12.06 -4.47 -4.48
CA GLU A 142 12.31 -4.00 -5.85
C GLU A 142 13.67 -3.28 -6.02
N ASN A 143 14.49 -3.19 -4.97
CA ASN A 143 15.80 -2.53 -4.97
C ASN A 143 15.74 -1.05 -5.36
N LYS A 144 14.67 -0.34 -4.97
CA LYS A 144 14.50 1.09 -5.29
C LYS A 144 15.37 1.98 -4.41
N PHE A 145 15.58 1.57 -3.15
CA PHE A 145 16.43 2.29 -2.21
C PHE A 145 17.92 2.02 -2.46
N SER A 146 18.76 3.02 -2.15
CA SER A 146 20.22 2.92 -2.08
C SER A 146 20.71 2.15 -0.84
N ILE A 147 19.98 1.11 -0.44
CA ILE A 147 20.31 0.19 0.66
C ILE A 147 20.63 -1.15 0.02
N ASN A 148 21.88 -1.60 0.12
CA ASN A 148 22.34 -2.77 -0.63
C ASN A 148 22.91 -3.85 0.30
N GLY A 149 22.76 -5.11 -0.12
CA GLY A 149 23.39 -6.25 0.52
C GLY A 149 22.78 -6.57 1.89
N ARG A 150 23.63 -6.80 2.89
CA ARG A 150 23.20 -7.30 4.21
C ARG A 150 22.23 -6.37 4.95
N PRO A 151 22.44 -5.04 5.01
CA PRO A 151 21.46 -4.12 5.61
C PRO A 151 20.06 -4.21 4.99
N GLN A 152 19.97 -4.41 3.67
CA GLN A 152 18.70 -4.55 2.96
C GLN A 152 17.98 -5.84 3.36
N GLN A 153 18.71 -6.96 3.44
CA GLN A 153 18.15 -8.26 3.87
C GLN A 153 17.65 -8.22 5.31
N ILE A 154 18.36 -7.51 6.19
CA ILE A 154 17.92 -7.31 7.59
C ILE A 154 16.68 -6.41 7.62
N ALA A 155 16.64 -5.34 6.82
CA ALA A 155 15.49 -4.44 6.72
C ALA A 155 14.24 -5.18 6.22
N ASP A 156 14.37 -6.06 5.21
CA ASP A 156 13.29 -6.93 4.73
C ASP A 156 12.77 -7.84 5.86
N CYS A 157 13.68 -8.50 6.57
CA CYS A 157 13.32 -9.38 7.69
C CYS A 157 12.59 -8.62 8.81
N ILE A 158 13.06 -7.42 9.16
CA ILE A 158 12.40 -6.55 10.14
C ILE A 158 10.99 -6.17 9.67
N LEU A 159 10.86 -5.63 8.45
CA LEU A 159 9.55 -5.20 7.92
C LEU A 159 8.58 -6.37 7.82
N THR A 160 9.04 -7.54 7.36
CA THR A 160 8.23 -8.77 7.32
C THR A 160 7.72 -9.16 8.70
N ALA A 161 8.57 -9.10 9.74
CA ALA A 161 8.16 -9.40 11.10
C ALA A 161 7.18 -8.37 11.67
N MET A 162 7.37 -7.08 11.35
CA MET A 162 6.47 -6.01 11.76
C MET A 162 5.08 -6.12 11.09
N ILE A 163 5.01 -6.65 9.87
CA ILE A 163 3.75 -6.81 9.10
C ILE A 163 3.04 -8.11 9.46
N GLY A 164 3.77 -9.22 9.59
CA GLY A 164 3.18 -10.55 9.77
C GLY A 164 2.91 -10.94 11.22
N ASP A 165 3.81 -10.54 12.12
CA ASP A 165 3.79 -10.91 13.54
C ASP A 165 3.45 -9.71 14.46
N ASP A 166 3.08 -8.57 13.88
CA ASP A 166 2.76 -7.30 14.57
C ASP A 166 3.84 -6.85 15.57
N LEU A 167 5.11 -7.20 15.32
CA LEU A 167 6.20 -6.84 16.24
C LEU A 167 6.50 -5.35 16.17
N GLU A 168 6.52 -4.68 17.33
CA GLU A 168 6.80 -3.25 17.40
C GLU A 168 8.28 -2.92 17.15
N ILE A 169 8.53 -1.76 16.55
CA ILE A 169 9.89 -1.28 16.33
C ILE A 169 10.59 -0.96 17.65
N GLY A 170 11.71 -1.63 17.92
CA GLY A 170 12.44 -1.49 19.18
C GLY A 170 11.98 -2.44 20.29
N SER A 171 10.99 -3.29 20.03
CA SER A 171 10.65 -4.39 20.94
C SER A 171 11.81 -5.40 21.04
N PRO A 172 12.08 -5.96 22.23
CA PRO A 172 13.05 -7.05 22.40
C PRO A 172 12.73 -8.27 21.52
N GLU A 173 11.44 -8.55 21.32
CA GLU A 173 10.91 -9.66 20.54
C GLU A 173 11.34 -9.55 19.07
N LEU A 174 11.36 -8.34 18.50
CA LEU A 174 11.84 -8.09 17.14
C LEU A 174 13.32 -8.47 16.98
N LEU A 175 14.17 -8.11 17.94
CA LEU A 175 15.58 -8.49 17.91
C LEU A 175 15.76 -10.01 17.97
N VAL A 176 14.99 -10.68 18.85
CA VAL A 176 15.01 -12.15 18.97
C VAL A 176 14.56 -12.80 17.66
N TYR A 177 13.49 -12.27 17.03
CA TYR A 177 13.01 -12.76 15.74
C TYR A 177 14.09 -12.65 14.66
N VAL A 178 14.68 -11.47 14.48
CA VAL A 178 15.68 -11.23 13.43
C VAL A 178 16.95 -12.07 13.67
N LYS A 179 17.37 -12.27 14.92
CA LYS A 179 18.51 -13.15 15.25
C LYS A 179 18.29 -14.62 14.91
N LYS A 180 17.05 -15.08 14.71
CA LYS A 180 16.80 -16.45 14.17
C LYS A 180 17.29 -16.59 12.72
N TYR A 181 17.19 -15.52 11.94
CA TYR A 181 17.60 -15.47 10.53
C TYR A 181 19.04 -14.95 10.36
N PHE A 182 19.51 -14.13 11.29
CA PHE A 182 20.88 -13.58 11.32
C PHE A 182 21.54 -13.85 12.69
N PRO A 183 22.02 -15.08 12.95
CA PRO A 183 22.56 -15.45 14.27
C PRO A 183 23.80 -14.67 14.69
N ASP A 184 24.55 -14.15 13.72
CA ASP A 184 25.76 -13.35 13.89
C ASP A 184 25.50 -11.83 14.00
N LEU A 185 24.22 -11.41 13.95
CA LEU A 185 23.81 -10.01 13.97
C LEU A 185 24.28 -9.29 15.23
N GLN A 186 25.10 -8.25 15.02
CA GLN A 186 25.58 -7.38 16.09
C GLN A 186 24.53 -6.32 16.44
N ASP A 187 24.45 -5.93 17.72
CA ASP A 187 23.44 -4.97 18.17
C ASP A 187 23.60 -3.59 17.52
N ALA A 188 24.83 -3.18 17.17
CA ALA A 188 25.10 -1.93 16.44
C ALA A 188 24.59 -1.98 15.00
N GLU A 189 24.74 -3.13 14.32
CA GLU A 189 24.22 -3.35 12.97
C GLU A 189 22.69 -3.33 12.98
N PHE A 190 22.08 -4.05 13.93
CA PHE A 190 20.63 -4.01 14.12
C PHE A 190 20.11 -2.59 14.38
N SER A 191 20.77 -1.85 15.27
CA SER A 191 20.41 -0.46 15.59
C SER A 191 20.49 0.46 14.37
N ALA A 192 21.50 0.27 13.52
CA ALA A 192 21.64 1.04 12.28
C ALA A 192 20.48 0.76 11.30
N VAL A 193 20.10 -0.52 11.12
CA VAL A 193 18.98 -0.89 10.24
C VAL A 193 17.64 -0.41 10.82
N ILE A 194 17.44 -0.47 12.14
CA ILE A 194 16.29 0.14 12.80
C ILE A 194 16.24 1.66 12.53
N GLY A 195 17.40 2.33 12.52
CA GLY A 195 17.50 3.73 12.11
C GLY A 195 16.98 3.97 10.69
N ILE A 196 17.35 3.10 9.73
CA ILE A 196 16.85 3.17 8.35
C ILE A 196 15.32 3.01 8.32
N ILE A 197 14.77 1.99 8.98
CA ILE A 197 13.30 1.77 9.00
C ILE A 197 12.57 2.97 9.61
N LYS A 198 13.08 3.55 10.70
CA LYS A 198 12.52 4.76 11.30
C LYS A 198 12.52 5.93 10.31
N THR A 199 13.62 6.14 9.60
CA THR A 199 13.71 7.15 8.54
C THR A 199 12.64 6.92 7.48
N LEU A 200 12.54 5.70 6.95
CA LEU A 200 11.57 5.39 5.90
C LEU A 200 10.12 5.62 6.36
N LYS A 201 9.79 5.27 7.60
CA LYS A 201 8.46 5.56 8.19
C LYS A 201 8.17 7.06 8.32
N ILE A 202 9.16 7.85 8.71
CA ILE A 202 9.02 9.31 8.81
C ILE A 202 8.82 9.92 7.42
N LEU A 203 9.56 9.43 6.42
CA LEU A 203 9.42 9.92 5.05
C LEU A 203 8.09 9.47 4.43
N SER A 204 7.62 8.25 4.71
CA SER A 204 6.33 7.79 4.20
C SER A 204 5.16 8.60 4.74
N SER A 205 5.26 9.18 5.94
CA SER A 205 4.17 9.99 6.51
C SER A 205 4.06 11.41 5.93
N ILE A 206 5.01 11.83 5.10
CA ILE A 206 5.03 13.19 4.52
C ILE A 206 4.82 13.21 3.00
N VAL A 207 4.59 12.05 2.38
CA VAL A 207 4.39 11.90 0.94
C VAL A 207 3.00 11.35 0.62
N GLU A 208 2.49 11.67 -0.57
CA GLU A 208 1.28 11.06 -1.15
C GLU A 208 1.62 10.00 -2.21
N ASP A 209 2.90 9.92 -2.60
CA ASP A 209 3.44 8.93 -3.55
C ASP A 209 4.57 8.15 -2.89
N PRO A 210 4.50 6.82 -2.77
CA PRO A 210 5.59 6.05 -2.18
C PRO A 210 6.89 6.10 -3.00
N GLU A 211 6.84 6.38 -4.31
CA GLU A 211 8.06 6.59 -5.10
C GLU A 211 8.84 7.84 -4.63
N ASP A 212 8.16 8.82 -4.03
CA ASP A 212 8.82 10.01 -3.46
C ASP A 212 9.60 9.70 -2.18
N VAL A 213 9.23 8.65 -1.42
CA VAL A 213 10.06 8.16 -0.29
C VAL A 213 11.44 7.74 -0.78
N VAL A 214 11.49 7.05 -1.92
CA VAL A 214 12.73 6.59 -2.55
C VAL A 214 13.59 7.78 -2.96
N ASN A 215 12.97 8.75 -3.65
CA ASN A 215 13.67 9.95 -4.10
C ASN A 215 14.22 10.77 -2.94
N LEU A 216 13.46 10.91 -1.85
CA LEU A 216 13.90 11.57 -0.62
C LEU A 216 15.10 10.85 0.01
N TYR A 217 14.96 9.54 0.26
CA TYR A 217 16.01 8.75 0.90
C TYR A 217 17.31 8.75 0.07
N ASN A 218 17.23 8.47 -1.23
CA ASN A 218 18.38 8.43 -2.13
C ASN A 218 19.03 9.82 -2.33
N SER A 219 18.27 10.90 -2.12
CA SER A 219 18.79 12.27 -2.12
C SER A 219 19.37 12.71 -0.77
N ASN A 220 19.56 11.78 0.18
CA ASN A 220 20.09 12.00 1.54
C ASN A 220 19.18 12.81 2.47
N TYR A 221 17.87 12.85 2.21
CA TYR A 221 16.90 13.40 3.16
C TYR A 221 16.48 12.30 4.14
N HIS A 222 17.20 12.18 5.26
CA HIS A 222 16.95 11.14 6.27
C HIS A 222 16.11 11.61 7.47
N SER A 223 15.55 12.82 7.42
CA SER A 223 14.68 13.37 8.47
C SER A 223 13.88 14.57 7.97
N VAL A 224 12.78 14.89 8.65
CA VAL A 224 12.03 16.14 8.41
C VAL A 224 12.94 17.36 8.48
N ARG A 225 13.81 17.43 9.49
CA ARG A 225 14.76 18.55 9.65
C ARG A 225 15.76 18.69 8.51
N SER A 226 16.16 17.58 7.87
CA SER A 226 17.04 17.64 6.69
C SER A 226 16.36 18.26 5.46
N ILE A 227 15.02 18.23 5.43
CA ILE A 227 14.19 18.86 4.40
C ILE A 227 14.05 20.36 4.73
N THR A 228 13.57 20.69 5.93
CA THR A 228 13.26 22.07 6.35
C THR A 228 14.49 22.96 6.57
N ALA A 229 15.67 22.37 6.78
CA ALA A 229 16.92 23.12 6.85
C ALA A 229 17.34 23.75 5.50
N GLN A 230 16.78 23.30 4.38
CA GLN A 230 17.01 23.89 3.08
C GLN A 230 15.95 24.95 2.75
N SER A 231 16.28 25.90 1.87
CA SER A 231 15.24 26.75 1.31
C SER A 231 14.29 25.92 0.45
N LYS A 232 12.98 26.22 0.50
CA LYS A 232 11.95 25.57 -0.33
C LYS A 232 12.33 25.48 -1.81
N SER A 233 12.99 26.50 -2.35
CA SER A 233 13.49 26.51 -3.74
C SER A 233 14.60 25.49 -3.99
N ASN A 234 15.58 25.39 -3.07
CA ASN A 234 16.69 24.45 -3.20
C ASN A 234 16.21 23.01 -3.08
N PHE A 235 15.37 22.73 -2.08
CA PHE A 235 14.72 21.43 -1.91
C PHE A 235 13.93 21.04 -3.17
N LYS A 236 13.10 21.97 -3.68
CA LYS A 236 12.32 21.78 -4.90
C LYS A 236 13.19 21.36 -6.08
N ASN A 237 14.25 22.12 -6.36
CA ASN A 237 15.12 21.84 -7.49
C ASN A 237 15.83 20.49 -7.34
N ALA A 238 16.27 20.15 -6.12
CA ALA A 238 16.95 18.89 -5.82
C ALA A 238 16.02 17.69 -6.05
N LEU A 239 14.82 17.70 -5.48
CA LEU A 239 13.92 16.54 -5.54
C LEU A 239 13.27 16.37 -6.92
N VAL A 240 12.98 17.48 -7.63
CA VAL A 240 12.53 17.41 -9.03
C VAL A 240 13.62 16.80 -9.93
N THR A 241 14.89 17.11 -9.68
CA THR A 241 16.01 16.48 -10.39
C THR A 241 16.10 14.98 -10.10
N ALA A 242 15.69 14.55 -8.89
CA ALA A 242 15.63 13.14 -8.51
C ALA A 242 14.44 12.38 -9.13
N GLY A 243 13.45 13.09 -9.69
CA GLY A 243 12.32 12.49 -10.42
C GLY A 243 10.94 12.79 -9.84
N THR A 244 10.83 13.48 -8.70
CA THR A 244 9.55 13.85 -8.11
C THR A 244 8.88 15.00 -8.87
N SER A 245 7.53 15.02 -8.91
CA SER A 245 6.78 16.10 -9.53
C SER A 245 6.97 17.43 -8.77
N VAL A 246 6.81 18.56 -9.47
CA VAL A 246 6.88 19.89 -8.82
C VAL A 246 5.82 20.02 -7.73
N GLU A 247 4.61 19.53 -8.01
CA GLU A 247 3.48 19.59 -7.07
C GLU A 247 3.76 18.79 -5.80
N ASN A 248 4.14 17.51 -5.94
CA ASN A 248 4.44 16.64 -4.80
C ASN A 248 5.58 17.22 -3.98
N THR A 249 6.63 17.74 -4.63
CA THR A 249 7.76 18.33 -3.91
C THR A 249 7.33 19.51 -3.03
N LEU A 250 6.43 20.37 -3.52
CA LEU A 250 5.91 21.49 -2.74
C LEU A 250 5.07 21.00 -1.56
N LYS A 251 4.19 20.01 -1.79
CA LYS A 251 3.36 19.38 -0.74
C LYS A 251 4.22 18.73 0.35
N ILE A 252 5.26 17.98 -0.03
CA ILE A 252 6.20 17.31 0.88
C ILE A 252 6.89 18.34 1.77
N TYR A 253 7.40 19.43 1.18
CA TYR A 253 8.07 20.48 1.95
C TYR A 253 7.11 21.17 2.93
N ASP A 254 5.89 21.51 2.49
CA ASP A 254 4.88 22.13 3.35
C ASP A 254 4.40 21.19 4.46
N HIS A 255 4.37 19.88 4.21
CA HIS A 255 4.09 18.88 5.23
C HIS A 255 5.26 18.76 6.23
N ALA A 256 6.49 18.69 5.73
CA ALA A 256 7.69 18.65 6.56
C ALA A 256 7.79 19.88 7.48
N GLU A 257 7.55 21.10 6.98
CA GLU A 257 7.53 22.31 7.82
C GLU A 257 6.49 22.24 8.94
N ARG A 258 5.27 21.79 8.63
CA ARG A 258 4.22 21.60 9.65
C ARG A 258 4.64 20.62 10.74
N VAL A 259 5.22 19.48 10.37
CA VAL A 259 5.69 18.46 11.31
C VAL A 259 6.86 19.00 12.16
N ASP A 260 7.81 19.72 11.56
CA ASP A 260 8.95 20.31 12.27
C ASP A 260 8.48 21.36 13.28
N CYS A 261 7.55 22.24 12.88
CA CYS A 261 6.99 23.28 13.75
C CYS A 261 6.21 22.70 14.94
N TRP A 262 5.52 21.58 14.76
CA TRP A 262 4.80 20.91 15.85
C TRP A 262 5.74 20.18 16.81
N ASN A 263 6.87 19.65 16.32
CA ASN A 263 7.90 19.05 17.17
C ASN A 263 8.64 20.08 18.04
N GLU A 264 8.65 21.36 17.66
CA GLU A 264 9.16 22.45 18.51
C GLU A 264 8.19 22.88 19.63
N GLN A 265 6.93 22.41 19.59
CA GLN A 265 5.89 22.73 20.58
C GLN A 265 5.63 21.61 21.61
N LEU A 266 6.34 20.49 21.52
CA LEU A 266 6.31 19.36 22.47
C LEU A 266 7.58 19.33 23.33
#